data_AF-A0A950R1Q8-F1
#
_entry.id   AF-A0A950R1Q8-F1
#
_cell.length_a   1.000
_cell.length_b   1.000
_cell.length_c   1.000
_cell.angle_alpha   90.00
_cell.angle_beta   90.00
_cell.angle_gamma   90.00
#
_symmetry.space_group_name_H-M   'P 1'
#
loop_
_entity.id
_entity.type
_entity.pdbx_description
1 polymer ?
#
loop_
_entity_poly.entity_id
_entity_poly.type
_entity_poly.pdbx_seq_one_letter_code
_entity_poly.pdbx_strand_id
1 'polypeptide(L)'
;SIEYYDTIFTIAESPVKQGVIWVGSDDGLVHVTRDGGEHWDNVTPKNMPEWMQINSIEASPIDVGTAYFAGTLYKFDDNRPFLYKTTDFGKSWHQINNGIPQNTFTRCIREDPNRKDLLYAGTETGIYVSFNGGANWQSLQLNLPVTPICDLAIQKREHELVAATQGRAFWVLDDTQLLAQLSDGVANEDMHLFQPKHAYRGAFGRGFIPGLGGAGNEGSNPPNGAVIYYWLKDKPQGEVTLEFLDTEGKSIKKFSSNPPPRPRPLLEAASSEQAELEEESGGPRGSGGVRRIPANQGLNQFVWDLRYPDATSFPGLILWAGSVRGPLAAPGTYEVKLTANGKVQTQKFELRADPRLKVTPEQYSAQLALALQVRDKLSQTNEAVIQIRDVRKQIDELTSRLKSAGETAKSKTVIERAKSLSDDLTTVEEALYQTKNRASEDPLNFPVRLNNKLAALLSAIQEADAQPTASQNAVYEELATNINAQVARLKQVIDSGVPALNKMVRDQDIPAISIKTTGTF
;
A
#
# COMPACT_ATOMS: atom_id res chain seq x y z
N SER A 1 -34.28 -37.59 -21.90
CA SER A 1 -33.25 -38.60 -21.63
C SER A 1 -33.50 -39.09 -20.22
N ILE A 2 -33.69 -40.38 -20.01
CA ILE A 2 -33.75 -40.98 -18.66
C ILE A 2 -32.43 -41.73 -18.52
N GLU A 3 -31.60 -41.34 -17.56
CA GLU A 3 -30.36 -42.03 -17.23
C GLU A 3 -30.73 -43.37 -16.56
N TYR A 4 -30.23 -44.48 -17.10
CA TYR A 4 -30.52 -45.84 -16.62
C TYR A 4 -29.46 -46.36 -15.64
N TYR A 5 -28.37 -45.61 -15.45
CA TYR A 5 -27.23 -45.99 -14.62
C TYR A 5 -26.76 -44.78 -13.83
N ASP A 6 -26.39 -45.03 -12.57
CA ASP A 6 -25.71 -44.06 -11.72
C ASP A 6 -24.35 -43.70 -12.33
N THR A 7 -23.90 -42.47 -12.09
CA THR A 7 -22.73 -41.88 -12.76
C THR A 7 -21.63 -41.52 -11.77
N ILE A 8 -20.38 -41.66 -12.21
CA ILE A 8 -19.26 -41.03 -11.50
C ILE A 8 -19.45 -39.52 -11.63
N PHE A 9 -19.80 -38.87 -10.53
CA PHE A 9 -20.14 -37.46 -10.48
C PHE A 9 -18.91 -36.57 -10.24
N THR A 10 -17.92 -37.09 -9.52
CA THR A 10 -16.69 -36.36 -9.19
C THR A 10 -15.48 -37.28 -9.21
N ILE A 11 -14.33 -36.74 -9.62
CA ILE A 11 -13.04 -37.43 -9.66
C ILE A 11 -11.94 -36.46 -9.26
N ALA A 12 -10.99 -36.93 -8.45
CA ALA A 12 -9.82 -36.15 -8.03
C ALA A 12 -8.58 -37.04 -7.93
N GLU A 13 -7.55 -36.76 -8.72
CA GLU A 13 -6.21 -37.33 -8.52
C GLU A 13 -5.48 -36.56 -7.41
N SER A 14 -4.74 -37.27 -6.56
CA SER A 14 -3.90 -36.64 -5.54
C SER A 14 -2.82 -35.78 -6.21
N PRO A 15 -2.74 -34.48 -5.88
CA PRO A 15 -1.64 -33.63 -6.35
C PRO A 15 -0.30 -33.96 -5.67
N VAL A 16 -0.30 -34.84 -4.66
CA VAL A 16 0.89 -35.25 -3.88
C VAL A 16 1.47 -36.56 -4.41
N LYS A 17 0.63 -37.47 -4.93
CA LYS A 17 1.08 -38.77 -5.43
C LYS A 17 0.27 -39.22 -6.65
N GLN A 18 0.95 -39.30 -7.79
CA GLN A 18 0.42 -39.87 -9.02
C GLN A 18 -0.16 -41.27 -8.79
N GLY A 19 -1.30 -41.56 -9.43
CA GLY A 19 -1.97 -42.86 -9.37
C GLY A 19 -2.83 -43.08 -8.12
N VAL A 20 -2.85 -42.13 -7.18
CA VAL A 20 -3.88 -42.09 -6.12
C VAL A 20 -5.06 -41.27 -6.64
N ILE A 21 -6.18 -41.92 -6.94
CA ILE A 21 -7.36 -41.27 -7.53
C ILE A 21 -8.59 -41.62 -6.71
N TRP A 22 -9.39 -40.60 -6.41
CA TRP A 22 -10.64 -40.70 -5.69
C TRP A 22 -11.81 -40.43 -6.63
N VAL A 23 -12.89 -41.19 -6.48
CA VAL A 23 -14.14 -40.98 -7.24
C VAL A 23 -15.35 -41.03 -6.33
N GLY A 24 -16.35 -40.23 -6.66
CA GLY A 24 -17.64 -40.19 -5.99
C GLY A 24 -18.76 -40.20 -7.01
N SER A 25 -19.84 -40.94 -6.73
CA SER A 25 -21.00 -41.07 -7.62
C SER A 25 -22.23 -40.32 -7.13
N ASP A 26 -23.25 -40.23 -7.98
CA ASP A 26 -24.53 -39.60 -7.68
C ASP A 26 -25.47 -40.46 -6.81
N ASP A 27 -25.22 -41.76 -6.71
CA ASP A 27 -25.90 -42.71 -5.80
C ASP A 27 -25.21 -42.86 -4.43
N GLY A 28 -24.06 -42.21 -4.23
CA GLY A 28 -23.39 -42.14 -2.92
C GLY A 28 -22.29 -43.17 -2.70
N LEU A 29 -21.68 -43.71 -3.75
CA LEU A 29 -20.48 -44.53 -3.61
C LEU A 29 -19.22 -43.66 -3.66
N VAL A 30 -18.24 -44.00 -2.81
CA VAL A 30 -16.90 -43.41 -2.80
C VAL A 30 -15.88 -44.53 -2.99
N HIS A 31 -14.99 -44.37 -3.97
CA HIS A 31 -13.91 -45.33 -4.24
C HIS A 31 -12.56 -44.63 -4.31
N VAL A 32 -11.51 -45.40 -4.04
CA VAL A 32 -10.12 -44.96 -4.19
C VAL A 32 -9.30 -46.03 -4.91
N THR A 33 -8.45 -45.60 -5.82
CA THR A 33 -7.34 -46.40 -6.37
C THR A 33 -6.02 -45.80 -5.90
N ARG A 34 -5.00 -46.65 -5.76
CA ARG A 34 -3.63 -46.24 -5.39
C ARG A 34 -2.59 -46.71 -6.41
N ASP A 35 -3.04 -47.29 -7.52
CA ASP A 35 -2.24 -47.89 -8.58
C ASP A 35 -2.68 -47.42 -9.98
N GLY A 36 -3.25 -46.22 -10.08
CA GLY A 36 -3.62 -45.63 -11.37
C GLY A 36 -4.87 -46.24 -12.01
N GLY A 37 -5.70 -46.91 -11.22
CA GLY A 37 -6.99 -47.46 -11.64
C GLY A 37 -6.97 -48.94 -11.97
N GLU A 38 -5.88 -49.66 -11.69
CA GLU A 38 -5.83 -51.12 -11.83
C GLU A 38 -6.75 -51.80 -10.81
N HIS A 39 -6.75 -51.31 -9.56
CA HIS A 39 -7.63 -51.78 -8.49
C HIS A 39 -8.35 -50.61 -7.80
N TRP A 40 -9.63 -50.82 -7.49
CA TRP A 40 -10.49 -49.84 -6.81
C TRP A 40 -11.04 -50.42 -5.52
N ASP A 41 -10.78 -49.74 -4.41
CA ASP A 41 -11.32 -50.04 -3.09
C ASP A 41 -12.63 -49.23 -2.89
N ASN A 42 -13.76 -49.90 -2.59
CA ASN A 42 -14.96 -49.21 -2.12
C ASN A 42 -14.76 -48.77 -0.67
N VAL A 43 -14.71 -47.46 -0.47
CA VAL A 43 -14.41 -46.81 0.81
C VAL A 43 -15.58 -45.95 1.28
N THR A 44 -16.80 -46.26 0.83
CA THR A 44 -18.01 -45.52 1.21
C THR A 44 -18.23 -45.57 2.73
N PRO A 45 -18.45 -44.43 3.41
CA PRO A 45 -18.70 -44.42 4.85
C PRO A 45 -20.00 -45.18 5.19
N LYS A 46 -19.92 -46.14 6.12
CA LYS A 46 -21.05 -47.02 6.46
C LYS A 46 -22.25 -46.32 7.10
N ASN A 47 -22.04 -45.18 7.75
CA ASN A 47 -23.08 -44.43 8.47
C ASN A 47 -23.62 -43.24 7.67
N MET A 48 -23.28 -43.16 6.39
CA MET A 48 -23.74 -42.11 5.49
C MET A 48 -25.17 -42.41 5.02
N PRO A 49 -26.01 -41.38 4.81
CA PRO A 49 -27.31 -41.58 4.18
C PRO A 49 -27.21 -42.24 2.79
N GLU A 50 -28.14 -43.13 2.48
CA GLU A 50 -28.27 -43.71 1.13
C GLU A 50 -28.64 -42.62 0.09
N TRP A 51 -28.26 -42.83 -1.16
CA TRP A 51 -28.55 -41.93 -2.31
C TRP A 51 -27.98 -40.52 -2.19
N MET A 52 -27.05 -40.29 -1.27
CA MET A 52 -26.39 -39.01 -1.14
C MET A 52 -25.43 -38.80 -2.29
N GLN A 53 -25.74 -37.85 -3.17
CA GLN A 53 -24.87 -37.47 -4.27
C GLN A 53 -23.55 -36.91 -3.73
N ILE A 54 -22.41 -37.48 -4.13
CA ILE A 54 -21.08 -36.97 -3.81
C ILE A 54 -20.76 -35.82 -4.76
N ASN A 55 -21.13 -34.60 -4.35
CA ASN A 55 -21.08 -33.42 -5.21
C ASN A 55 -19.65 -32.92 -5.49
N SER A 56 -18.72 -33.14 -4.57
CA SER A 56 -17.30 -32.81 -4.76
C SER A 56 -16.41 -33.68 -3.88
N ILE A 57 -15.28 -34.14 -4.42
CA ILE A 57 -14.15 -34.70 -3.65
C ILE A 57 -12.95 -33.75 -3.74
N GLU A 58 -12.21 -33.62 -2.64
CA GLU A 58 -10.92 -32.96 -2.53
C GLU A 58 -9.88 -33.98 -2.05
N ALA A 59 -8.94 -34.34 -2.93
CA ALA A 59 -7.73 -35.06 -2.51
C ALA A 59 -6.77 -34.03 -1.90
N SER A 60 -6.31 -34.28 -0.67
CA SER A 60 -5.49 -33.28 0.05
C SER A 60 -4.28 -32.83 -0.77
N PRO A 61 -4.03 -31.52 -0.87
CA PRO A 61 -2.83 -30.97 -1.51
C PRO A 61 -1.54 -31.15 -0.70
N ILE A 62 -1.65 -31.74 0.50
CA ILE A 62 -0.56 -31.84 1.48
C ILE A 62 -0.30 -33.30 1.87
N ASP A 63 -1.36 -34.10 2.07
CA ASP A 63 -1.27 -35.44 2.65
C ASP A 63 -1.92 -36.49 1.76
N VAL A 64 -1.12 -37.40 1.22
CA VAL A 64 -1.56 -38.41 0.26
C VAL A 64 -2.71 -39.31 0.74
N GLY A 65 -2.79 -39.58 2.05
CA GLY A 65 -3.83 -40.45 2.63
C GLY A 65 -5.12 -39.70 2.98
N THR A 66 -5.12 -38.38 2.88
CA THR A 66 -6.21 -37.50 3.29
C THR A 66 -7.08 -37.12 2.11
N ALA A 67 -8.40 -37.25 2.29
CA ALA A 67 -9.38 -36.76 1.34
C ALA A 67 -10.61 -36.22 2.08
N TYR A 68 -11.30 -35.33 1.42
CA TYR A 68 -12.54 -34.72 1.89
C TYR A 68 -13.60 -34.87 0.82
N PHE A 69 -14.87 -34.90 1.20
CA PHE A 69 -15.94 -34.76 0.23
C PHE A 69 -17.12 -33.98 0.78
N ALA A 70 -17.84 -33.32 -0.12
CA ALA A 70 -19.12 -32.69 0.12
C ALA A 70 -20.22 -33.52 -0.56
N GLY A 71 -21.18 -33.98 0.24
CA GLY A 71 -22.38 -34.67 -0.21
C GLY A 71 -23.62 -33.79 -0.16
N THR A 72 -24.67 -34.18 -0.88
CA THR A 72 -25.96 -33.50 -0.83
C THR A 72 -27.15 -34.44 -0.99
N LEU A 73 -28.26 -34.10 -0.32
CA LEU A 73 -29.55 -34.76 -0.40
C LEU A 73 -30.70 -33.79 -0.70
N TYR A 74 -30.42 -32.57 -1.20
CA TYR A 74 -31.46 -31.55 -1.41
C TYR A 74 -32.60 -32.03 -2.34
N LYS A 75 -32.32 -32.97 -3.26
CA LYS A 75 -33.30 -33.59 -4.17
C LYS A 75 -34.33 -34.47 -3.43
N PHE A 76 -34.02 -34.85 -2.20
CA PHE A 76 -34.87 -35.61 -1.28
C PHE A 76 -35.40 -34.73 -0.13
N ASP A 77 -35.39 -33.40 -0.31
CA ASP A 77 -35.83 -32.42 0.69
C ASP A 77 -35.00 -32.40 2.00
N ASP A 78 -33.77 -32.92 1.95
CA ASP A 78 -32.81 -32.83 3.06
C ASP A 78 -31.72 -31.79 2.73
N ASN A 79 -31.86 -30.63 3.38
CA ASN A 79 -30.97 -29.47 3.21
C ASN A 79 -29.83 -29.43 4.24
N ARG A 80 -29.56 -30.51 4.97
CA ARG A 80 -28.45 -30.56 5.92
C ARG A 80 -27.09 -30.53 5.21
N PRO A 81 -26.06 -29.94 5.82
CA PRO A 81 -24.70 -30.02 5.32
C PRO A 81 -24.14 -31.43 5.51
N PHE A 82 -23.35 -31.92 4.55
CA PHE A 82 -22.66 -33.20 4.59
C PHE A 82 -21.22 -33.05 4.08
N LEU A 83 -20.28 -32.90 4.99
CA LEU A 83 -18.84 -32.93 4.77
C LEU A 83 -18.22 -34.09 5.52
N TYR A 84 -17.32 -34.81 4.87
CA TYR A 84 -16.61 -35.93 5.44
C TYR A 84 -15.11 -35.79 5.21
N LYS A 85 -14.31 -36.30 6.15
CA LYS A 85 -12.86 -36.37 6.10
C LYS A 85 -12.37 -37.79 6.36
N THR A 86 -11.37 -38.22 5.60
CA THR A 86 -10.53 -39.39 5.91
C THR A 86 -9.08 -38.96 5.95
N THR A 87 -8.24 -39.70 6.68
CA THR A 87 -6.78 -39.53 6.69
C THR A 87 -6.04 -40.86 6.44
N ASP A 88 -6.77 -41.91 6.05
CA ASP A 88 -6.27 -43.28 5.97
C ASP A 88 -6.68 -44.01 4.68
N PHE A 89 -6.80 -43.26 3.58
CA PHE A 89 -7.30 -43.77 2.29
C PHE A 89 -8.73 -44.31 2.37
N GLY A 90 -9.59 -43.70 3.19
CA GLY A 90 -11.02 -44.02 3.27
C GLY A 90 -11.36 -45.26 4.11
N LYS A 91 -10.41 -45.83 4.85
CA LYS A 91 -10.70 -46.93 5.79
C LYS A 91 -11.61 -46.45 6.92
N SER A 92 -11.45 -45.19 7.33
CA SER A 92 -12.33 -44.50 8.26
C SER A 92 -12.70 -43.10 7.76
N TRP A 93 -13.90 -42.67 8.12
CA TRP A 93 -14.45 -41.36 7.77
C TRP A 93 -15.08 -40.70 8.98
N HIS A 94 -14.89 -39.39 9.08
CA HIS A 94 -15.49 -38.55 10.10
C HIS A 94 -16.33 -37.45 9.44
N GLN A 95 -17.56 -37.29 9.92
CA GLN A 95 -18.40 -36.17 9.54
C GLN A 95 -17.90 -34.89 10.21
N ILE A 96 -17.75 -33.82 9.45
CA ILE A 96 -17.08 -32.58 9.87
C ILE A 96 -17.95 -31.35 9.58
N ASN A 97 -19.19 -31.32 10.08
CA ASN A 97 -20.18 -30.27 9.73
C ASN A 97 -20.45 -29.28 10.86
N ASN A 98 -19.79 -29.45 12.00
CA ASN A 98 -20.08 -28.69 13.21
C ASN A 98 -19.80 -27.19 12.99
N GLY A 99 -20.78 -26.33 13.27
CA GLY A 99 -20.72 -24.90 13.00
C GLY A 99 -21.37 -24.46 11.67
N ILE A 100 -21.72 -25.38 10.77
CA ILE A 100 -22.53 -25.08 9.57
C ILE A 100 -24.03 -25.23 9.91
N PRO A 101 -24.89 -24.27 9.57
CA PRO A 101 -26.34 -24.36 9.78
C PRO A 101 -26.96 -25.61 9.12
N GLN A 102 -27.93 -26.22 9.79
CA GLN A 102 -28.56 -27.48 9.35
C GLN A 102 -29.56 -27.32 8.19
N ASN A 103 -29.72 -26.11 7.67
CA ASN A 103 -30.64 -25.76 6.57
C ASN A 103 -29.90 -25.22 5.33
N THR A 104 -28.60 -25.49 5.22
CA THR A 104 -27.82 -25.18 4.02
C THR A 104 -26.92 -26.36 3.67
N PHE A 105 -27.24 -27.03 2.56
CA PHE A 105 -26.45 -28.15 2.09
C PHE A 105 -25.11 -27.67 1.52
N THR A 106 -24.10 -28.52 1.65
CA THR A 106 -22.74 -28.26 1.21
C THR A 106 -22.56 -28.67 -0.24
N ARG A 107 -21.87 -27.84 -1.02
CA ARG A 107 -21.62 -28.06 -2.45
C ARG A 107 -20.17 -28.47 -2.70
N CYS A 108 -19.23 -27.85 -2.03
CA CYS A 108 -17.81 -28.11 -2.22
C CYS A 108 -17.02 -27.91 -0.92
N ILE A 109 -15.84 -28.54 -0.86
CA ILE A 109 -14.85 -28.39 0.20
C ILE A 109 -13.46 -28.35 -0.42
N ARG A 110 -12.59 -27.46 0.03
CA ARG A 110 -11.18 -27.37 -0.41
C ARG A 110 -10.28 -27.24 0.81
N GLU A 111 -9.11 -27.88 0.77
CA GLU A 111 -8.05 -27.67 1.75
C GLU A 111 -7.04 -26.64 1.22
N ASP A 112 -6.63 -25.71 2.08
CA ASP A 112 -5.61 -24.73 1.71
C ASP A 112 -4.27 -25.43 1.43
N PRO A 113 -3.69 -25.27 0.22
CA PRO A 113 -2.45 -25.95 -0.15
C PRO A 113 -1.21 -25.41 0.57
N ASN A 114 -1.34 -24.35 1.36
CA ASN A 114 -0.29 -23.71 2.14
C ASN A 114 -0.47 -23.92 3.66
N ARG A 115 -1.61 -24.43 4.14
CA ARG A 115 -1.84 -24.74 5.56
C ARG A 115 -2.72 -25.97 5.74
N LYS A 116 -2.11 -27.04 6.27
CA LYS A 116 -2.84 -28.26 6.67
C LYS A 116 -3.99 -27.90 7.61
N ASP A 117 -5.13 -28.55 7.43
CA ASP A 117 -6.32 -28.37 8.27
C ASP A 117 -6.97 -26.98 8.22
N LEU A 118 -6.53 -26.07 7.33
CA LEU A 118 -7.31 -24.91 6.93
C LEU A 118 -8.21 -25.29 5.77
N LEU A 119 -9.52 -25.32 6.01
CA LEU A 119 -10.51 -25.77 5.04
C LEU A 119 -11.49 -24.65 4.70
N TYR A 120 -11.97 -24.65 3.47
CA TYR A 120 -13.04 -23.78 3.00
C TYR A 120 -14.20 -24.63 2.47
N ALA A 121 -15.43 -24.26 2.79
CA ALA A 121 -16.63 -24.95 2.32
C ALA A 121 -17.59 -23.96 1.67
N GLY A 122 -18.03 -24.29 0.46
CA GLY A 122 -19.12 -23.60 -0.24
C GLY A 122 -20.44 -24.32 0.02
N THR A 123 -21.48 -23.54 0.35
CA THR A 123 -22.83 -24.06 0.59
C THR A 123 -23.85 -23.39 -0.33
N GLU A 124 -25.12 -23.79 -0.21
CA GLU A 124 -26.22 -23.14 -0.92
C GLU A 124 -26.41 -21.66 -0.58
N THR A 125 -25.95 -21.22 0.60
CA THR A 125 -26.24 -19.88 1.12
C THR A 125 -25.00 -19.04 1.39
N GLY A 126 -23.79 -19.61 1.31
CA GLY A 126 -22.59 -18.87 1.62
C GLY A 126 -21.33 -19.71 1.69
N ILE A 127 -20.30 -19.12 2.30
CA ILE A 127 -18.98 -19.70 2.45
C ILE A 127 -18.57 -19.79 3.92
N TYR A 128 -17.87 -20.85 4.27
CA TYR A 128 -17.40 -21.15 5.62
C TYR A 128 -15.90 -21.49 5.62
N VAL A 129 -15.25 -21.24 6.73
CA VAL A 129 -13.84 -21.58 6.98
C VAL A 129 -13.71 -22.43 8.25
N SER A 130 -12.80 -23.39 8.23
CA SER A 130 -12.39 -24.15 9.40
C SER A 130 -10.88 -24.04 9.58
N PHE A 131 -10.42 -23.74 10.78
CA PHE A 131 -8.99 -23.64 11.10
C PHE A 131 -8.44 -24.91 11.76
N ASN A 132 -9.27 -25.95 11.93
CA ASN A 132 -8.98 -27.15 12.71
C ASN A 132 -9.48 -28.43 12.01
N GLY A 133 -9.34 -28.48 10.68
CA GLY A 133 -9.55 -29.70 9.90
C GLY A 133 -11.01 -30.12 9.81
N GLY A 134 -11.94 -29.18 9.96
CA GLY A 134 -13.38 -29.40 9.87
C GLY A 134 -14.07 -29.67 11.21
N ALA A 135 -13.33 -29.68 12.33
CA ALA A 135 -13.92 -29.92 13.65
C ALA A 135 -14.89 -28.80 14.08
N ASN A 136 -14.62 -27.55 13.69
CA ASN A 136 -15.54 -26.42 13.80
C ASN A 136 -15.43 -25.51 12.57
N TRP A 137 -16.57 -25.06 12.08
CA TRP A 137 -16.70 -24.11 10.98
C TRP A 137 -17.23 -22.76 11.47
N GLN A 138 -16.78 -21.71 10.81
CA GLN A 138 -17.21 -20.33 11.04
C GLN A 138 -17.58 -19.70 9.70
N SER A 139 -18.53 -18.77 9.71
CA SER A 139 -18.88 -18.05 8.49
C SER A 139 -17.70 -17.22 7.99
N LEU A 140 -17.42 -17.31 6.68
CA LEU A 140 -16.48 -16.44 5.96
C LEU A 140 -17.25 -15.50 5.00
N GLN A 141 -18.51 -15.18 5.33
CA GLN A 141 -19.40 -14.46 4.42
C GLN A 141 -18.88 -13.05 4.06
N LEU A 142 -18.33 -12.30 5.02
CA LEU A 142 -17.80 -10.95 4.82
C LEU A 142 -18.76 -10.06 3.98
N ASN A 143 -18.32 -9.56 2.81
CA ASN A 143 -19.12 -8.78 1.87
C ASN A 143 -19.67 -9.62 0.69
N LEU A 144 -19.49 -10.93 0.69
CA LEU A 144 -20.11 -11.83 -0.29
C LEU A 144 -21.63 -11.81 -0.06
N PRO A 145 -22.46 -11.66 -1.10
CA PRO A 145 -23.91 -11.79 -0.97
C PRO A 145 -24.31 -13.24 -0.68
N VAL A 146 -25.48 -13.44 -0.08
CA VAL A 146 -26.08 -14.77 0.08
C VAL A 146 -26.38 -15.33 -1.31
N THR A 147 -25.63 -16.35 -1.71
CA THR A 147 -25.70 -16.97 -3.04
C THR A 147 -25.11 -18.39 -3.00
N PRO A 148 -25.53 -19.31 -3.88
CA PRO A 148 -24.93 -20.63 -3.95
C PRO A 148 -23.46 -20.56 -4.36
N ILE A 149 -22.60 -21.25 -3.61
CA ILE A 149 -21.18 -21.39 -3.90
C ILE A 149 -20.97 -22.76 -4.54
N CYS A 150 -20.90 -22.77 -5.87
CA CYS A 150 -20.86 -23.99 -6.66
C CYS A 150 -19.49 -24.65 -6.61
N ASP A 151 -18.42 -23.85 -6.55
CA ASP A 151 -17.05 -24.35 -6.48
C ASP A 151 -16.11 -23.33 -5.83
N LEU A 152 -14.97 -23.83 -5.35
CA LEU A 152 -13.88 -23.06 -4.78
C LEU A 152 -12.55 -23.49 -5.42
N ALA A 153 -11.66 -22.52 -5.66
CA ALA A 153 -10.29 -22.78 -6.08
C ALA A 153 -9.32 -21.93 -5.25
N ILE A 154 -8.17 -22.49 -4.89
CA ILE A 154 -7.16 -21.80 -4.10
C ILE A 154 -5.88 -21.67 -4.91
N GLN A 155 -5.48 -20.43 -5.21
CA GLN A 155 -4.24 -20.15 -5.91
C GLN A 155 -3.07 -20.24 -4.93
N LYS A 156 -2.37 -21.37 -4.95
CA LYS A 156 -1.26 -21.67 -4.01
C LYS A 156 -0.22 -20.56 -3.94
N ARG A 157 0.23 -20.04 -5.09
CA ARG A 157 1.31 -19.05 -5.19
C ARG A 157 0.90 -17.66 -4.70
N GLU A 158 -0.33 -17.25 -4.98
CA GLU A 158 -0.81 -15.91 -4.65
C GLU A 158 -1.64 -15.87 -3.36
N HIS A 159 -1.94 -17.01 -2.73
CA HIS A 159 -2.79 -17.06 -1.54
C HIS A 159 -4.15 -16.39 -1.81
N GLU A 160 -4.85 -16.79 -2.87
CA GLU A 160 -6.16 -16.23 -3.25
C GLU A 160 -7.20 -17.34 -3.27
N LEU A 161 -8.35 -17.09 -2.67
CA LEU A 161 -9.50 -17.98 -2.70
C LEU A 161 -10.51 -17.44 -3.72
N VAL A 162 -10.75 -18.20 -4.76
CA VAL A 162 -11.72 -17.89 -5.81
C VAL A 162 -12.98 -18.70 -5.56
N ALA A 163 -14.12 -18.02 -5.45
CA ALA A 163 -15.43 -18.62 -5.30
C ALA A 163 -16.24 -18.48 -6.59
N ALA A 164 -16.70 -19.60 -7.14
CA ALA A 164 -17.65 -19.63 -8.24
C ALA A 164 -19.08 -19.59 -7.68
N THR A 165 -19.83 -18.56 -8.03
CA THR A 165 -21.20 -18.38 -7.53
C THR A 165 -22.24 -18.70 -8.59
N GLN A 166 -23.44 -19.13 -8.17
CA GLN A 166 -24.58 -19.23 -9.07
C GLN A 166 -25.27 -17.86 -9.22
N GLY A 167 -25.11 -17.25 -10.38
CA GLY A 167 -25.81 -16.00 -10.75
C GLY A 167 -25.10 -14.70 -10.39
N ARG A 168 -23.88 -14.73 -9.83
CA ARG A 168 -23.10 -13.54 -9.45
C ARG A 168 -21.60 -13.61 -9.81
N ALA A 169 -21.26 -14.37 -10.85
CA ALA A 169 -19.90 -14.55 -11.39
C ALA A 169 -18.89 -15.09 -10.36
N PHE A 170 -17.62 -14.70 -10.46
CA PHE A 170 -16.55 -15.09 -9.54
C PHE A 170 -16.33 -14.02 -8.47
N TRP A 171 -16.01 -14.47 -7.25
CA TRP A 171 -15.57 -13.63 -6.14
C TRP A 171 -14.18 -14.07 -5.72
N VAL A 172 -13.30 -13.12 -5.40
CA VAL A 172 -11.94 -13.40 -4.96
C VAL A 172 -11.75 -12.81 -3.57
N LEU A 173 -11.36 -13.65 -2.62
CA LEU A 173 -10.81 -13.23 -1.35
C LEU A 173 -9.29 -13.18 -1.50
N ASP A 174 -8.78 -11.96 -1.52
CA ASP A 174 -7.34 -11.70 -1.55
C ASP A 174 -6.70 -12.09 -0.21
N ASP A 175 -5.48 -12.64 -0.30
CA ASP A 175 -4.57 -12.87 0.83
C ASP A 175 -5.10 -13.84 1.91
N THR A 176 -5.32 -15.10 1.51
CA THR A 176 -5.60 -16.21 2.43
C THR A 176 -4.44 -16.50 3.39
N GLN A 177 -3.25 -15.93 3.16
CA GLN A 177 -2.11 -16.04 4.06
C GLN A 177 -2.42 -15.41 5.42
N LEU A 178 -3.26 -14.37 5.47
CA LEU A 178 -3.76 -13.82 6.73
C LEU A 178 -4.51 -14.90 7.53
N LEU A 179 -5.46 -15.59 6.89
CA LEU A 179 -6.22 -16.67 7.52
C LEU A 179 -5.30 -17.83 7.93
N ALA A 180 -4.29 -18.14 7.13
CA ALA A 180 -3.33 -19.17 7.46
C ALA A 180 -2.50 -18.86 8.72
N GLN A 181 -2.28 -17.59 9.01
CA GLN A 181 -1.55 -17.15 10.20
C GLN A 181 -2.43 -17.06 11.45
N LEU A 182 -3.75 -17.02 11.29
CA LEU A 182 -4.67 -17.05 12.43
C LEU A 182 -4.57 -18.40 13.15
N SER A 183 -3.98 -18.36 14.34
CA SER A 183 -3.97 -19.45 15.30
C SER A 183 -4.65 -19.02 16.58
N ASP A 184 -5.10 -19.98 17.40
CA ASP A 184 -5.79 -19.72 18.67
C ASP A 184 -4.97 -18.81 19.63
N GLY A 185 -3.65 -18.72 19.43
CA GLY A 185 -2.75 -17.87 20.20
C GLY A 185 -2.82 -16.38 19.86
N VAL A 186 -3.13 -16.00 18.62
CA VAL A 186 -3.04 -14.60 18.15
C VAL A 186 -3.97 -13.68 18.95
N ALA A 187 -5.19 -14.15 19.27
CA ALA A 187 -6.16 -13.39 20.06
C ALA A 187 -5.73 -13.17 21.53
N ASN A 188 -4.74 -13.93 22.02
CA ASN A 188 -4.21 -13.79 23.37
C ASN A 188 -3.01 -12.85 23.45
N GLU A 189 -2.39 -12.52 22.32
CA GLU A 189 -1.33 -11.52 22.24
C GLU A 189 -1.88 -10.12 22.57
N ASP A 190 -1.02 -9.15 22.87
CA ASP A 190 -1.47 -7.75 23.01
C ASP A 190 -1.51 -7.04 21.65
N MET A 191 -0.62 -7.47 20.75
CA MET A 191 -0.56 -7.04 19.35
C MET A 191 0.05 -8.16 18.51
N HIS A 192 -0.34 -8.24 17.25
CA HIS A 192 0.23 -9.19 16.30
C HIS A 192 0.43 -8.53 14.94
N LEU A 193 1.66 -8.48 14.46
CA LEU A 193 2.02 -8.08 13.10
C LEU A 193 2.11 -9.33 12.23
N PHE A 194 1.14 -9.48 11.33
CA PHE A 194 1.10 -10.59 10.39
C PHE A 194 2.24 -10.45 9.38
N GLN A 195 2.84 -11.57 9.02
CA GLN A 195 3.79 -11.70 7.92
C GLN A 195 3.08 -11.26 6.63
N PRO A 196 3.49 -10.13 6.00
CA PRO A 196 2.83 -9.64 4.79
C PRO A 196 3.04 -10.61 3.62
N LYS A 197 2.03 -10.71 2.74
CA LYS A 197 2.16 -11.31 1.41
C LYS A 197 3.17 -10.51 0.58
N HIS A 198 3.83 -11.17 -0.37
CA HIS A 198 4.68 -10.46 -1.34
C HIS A 198 3.88 -9.38 -2.09
N ALA A 199 4.53 -8.24 -2.34
CA ALA A 199 3.99 -7.19 -3.20
C ALA A 199 4.66 -7.26 -4.58
N TYR A 200 3.98 -6.82 -5.62
CA TYR A 200 4.62 -6.61 -6.92
C TYR A 200 4.92 -5.14 -7.12
N ARG A 201 6.12 -4.85 -7.63
CA ARG A 201 6.49 -3.54 -8.14
C ARG A 201 5.83 -3.39 -9.52
N GLY A 202 4.69 -2.71 -9.57
CA GLY A 202 3.97 -2.48 -10.82
C GLY A 202 2.84 -1.46 -10.65
N ALA A 203 2.41 -0.89 -11.76
CA ALA A 203 1.25 -0.02 -11.82
C ALA A 203 -0.01 -0.86 -12.08
N PHE A 204 -0.62 -1.38 -11.02
CA PHE A 204 -1.90 -2.12 -11.09
C PHE A 204 -3.11 -1.17 -11.02
N GLY A 205 -2.87 0.14 -10.85
CA GLY A 205 -3.91 1.18 -10.91
C GLY A 205 -4.29 1.53 -12.34
N ARG A 206 -5.57 1.89 -12.55
CA ARG A 206 -5.99 2.54 -13.79
C ARG A 206 -5.25 3.87 -13.97
N GLY A 207 -4.98 4.20 -15.23
CA GLY A 207 -4.14 5.33 -15.65
C GLY A 207 -4.58 6.72 -15.17
N PHE A 208 -3.86 7.73 -15.67
CA PHE A 208 -3.78 9.14 -15.28
C PHE A 208 -5.06 9.92 -14.91
N ILE A 209 -6.27 9.39 -15.13
CA ILE A 209 -7.54 10.08 -14.89
C ILE A 209 -8.35 9.34 -13.81
N PRO A 210 -8.37 9.86 -12.57
CA PRO A 210 -9.34 9.44 -11.56
C PRO A 210 -10.76 9.62 -12.10
N GLY A 211 -11.58 8.56 -12.13
CA GLY A 211 -12.99 8.61 -12.54
C GLY A 211 -13.31 8.06 -13.94
N LEU A 212 -12.33 7.72 -14.78
CA LEU A 212 -12.55 6.96 -16.03
C LEU A 212 -12.40 5.44 -15.81
N GLY A 213 -12.89 4.95 -14.67
CA GLY A 213 -12.56 3.62 -14.16
C GLY A 213 -13.65 2.58 -14.35
N GLY A 214 -13.65 1.90 -15.51
CA GLY A 214 -14.24 0.57 -15.72
C GLY A 214 -15.74 0.54 -15.96
N ALA A 215 -16.18 -0.39 -16.80
CA ALA A 215 -17.59 -0.74 -16.80
C ALA A 215 -17.97 -1.22 -15.39
N GLY A 216 -19.18 -0.92 -14.89
CA GLY A 216 -19.64 -1.30 -13.54
C GLY A 216 -19.69 -2.81 -13.26
N ASN A 217 -19.25 -3.64 -14.20
CA ASN A 217 -19.19 -5.10 -14.14
C ASN A 217 -17.74 -5.63 -14.06
N GLU A 218 -16.74 -4.77 -13.87
CA GLU A 218 -15.33 -5.17 -13.73
C GLU A 218 -14.94 -5.33 -12.25
N GLY A 219 -14.10 -6.32 -11.95
CA GLY A 219 -13.53 -6.51 -10.62
C GLY A 219 -12.61 -5.36 -10.22
N SER A 220 -12.41 -5.18 -8.91
CA SER A 220 -11.42 -4.23 -8.39
C SER A 220 -10.02 -4.84 -8.46
N ASN A 221 -9.04 -4.07 -8.92
CA ASN A 221 -7.65 -4.47 -8.81
C ASN A 221 -7.20 -4.44 -7.34
N PRO A 222 -6.22 -5.27 -6.95
CA PRO A 222 -5.66 -5.21 -5.60
C PRO A 222 -5.02 -3.83 -5.32
N PRO A 223 -4.87 -3.44 -4.04
CA PRO A 223 -4.21 -2.20 -3.68
C PRO A 223 -2.81 -2.07 -4.28
N ASN A 224 -2.46 -0.88 -4.78
CA ASN A 224 -1.11 -0.59 -5.26
C ASN A 224 -0.14 -0.44 -4.08
N GLY A 225 0.47 -1.54 -3.65
CA GLY A 225 1.53 -1.53 -2.66
C GLY A 225 1.63 -2.80 -1.81
N ALA A 226 2.43 -2.73 -0.75
CA ALA A 226 2.51 -3.80 0.26
C ALA A 226 1.36 -3.63 1.26
N VAL A 227 0.49 -4.63 1.34
CA VAL A 227 -0.63 -4.66 2.29
C VAL A 227 -0.13 -5.23 3.62
N ILE A 228 -0.22 -4.44 4.67
CA ILE A 228 0.22 -4.78 6.02
C ILE A 228 -1.01 -4.96 6.90
N TYR A 229 -1.13 -6.15 7.48
CA TYR A 229 -2.14 -6.47 8.48
C TYR A 229 -1.51 -6.50 9.87
N TYR A 230 -2.20 -5.93 10.84
CA TYR A 230 -1.83 -6.08 12.25
C TYR A 230 -3.08 -6.05 13.11
N TRP A 231 -3.04 -6.79 14.20
CA TRP A 231 -4.12 -6.86 15.17
C TRP A 231 -3.69 -6.24 16.49
N LEU A 232 -4.60 -5.50 17.12
CA LEU A 232 -4.40 -4.86 18.42
C LEU A 232 -5.52 -5.34 19.35
N LYS A 233 -5.15 -5.94 20.50
CA LYS A 233 -6.12 -6.49 21.47
C LYS A 233 -7.07 -5.42 22.01
N ASP A 234 -6.49 -4.30 22.40
CA ASP A 234 -7.15 -3.15 22.98
C ASP A 234 -6.90 -1.92 22.13
N LYS A 235 -7.79 -0.93 22.24
CA LYS A 235 -7.56 0.38 21.61
C LYS A 235 -6.29 1.01 22.21
N PRO A 236 -5.27 1.32 21.39
CA PRO A 236 -4.01 1.86 21.89
C PRO A 236 -4.22 3.23 22.52
N GLN A 237 -3.54 3.47 23.65
CA GLN A 237 -3.59 4.75 24.37
C GLN A 237 -2.49 5.73 23.89
N GLY A 238 -1.50 5.22 23.16
CA GLY A 238 -0.39 5.99 22.64
C GLY A 238 -0.25 5.87 21.12
N GLU A 239 0.82 6.45 20.61
CA GLU A 239 1.17 6.40 19.20
C GLU A 239 1.41 4.95 18.73
N VAL A 240 0.79 4.57 17.62
CA VAL A 240 1.13 3.38 16.85
C VAL A 240 1.95 3.82 15.65
N THR A 241 3.00 3.08 15.33
CA THR A 241 3.84 3.37 14.16
C THR A 241 4.15 2.13 13.34
N LEU A 242 4.22 2.32 12.03
CA LEU A 242 4.77 1.37 11.07
C LEU A 242 6.00 2.00 10.44
N GLU A 243 7.15 1.36 10.60
CA GLU A 243 8.40 1.77 9.98
C GLU A 243 8.83 0.73 8.94
N PHE A 244 9.08 1.19 7.72
CA PHE A 244 9.54 0.34 6.61
C PHE A 244 11.04 0.49 6.47
N LEU A 245 11.76 -0.63 6.42
CA LEU A 245 13.21 -0.68 6.29
C LEU A 245 13.59 -1.34 4.96
N ASP A 246 14.67 -0.85 4.35
CA ASP A 246 15.21 -1.38 3.11
C ASP A 246 15.96 -2.70 3.29
N THR A 247 16.52 -3.20 2.20
CA THR A 247 17.28 -4.46 2.14
C THR A 247 18.54 -4.45 3.01
N GLU A 248 18.99 -3.27 3.46
CA GLU A 248 20.16 -3.08 4.33
C GLU A 248 19.75 -2.79 5.78
N GLY A 249 18.44 -2.77 6.09
CA GLY A 249 17.90 -2.46 7.41
C GLY A 249 17.86 -0.96 7.72
N LYS A 250 17.99 -0.09 6.72
CA LYS A 250 17.87 1.36 6.89
C LYS A 250 16.41 1.80 6.77
N SER A 251 16.00 2.68 7.66
CA SER A 251 14.65 3.26 7.65
C SER A 251 14.38 4.03 6.35
N ILE A 252 13.35 3.60 5.62
CA ILE A 252 12.84 4.27 4.42
C ILE A 252 11.82 5.32 4.82
N LYS A 253 10.77 4.88 5.51
CA LYS A 253 9.62 5.73 5.84
C LYS A 253 8.93 5.20 7.09
N LYS A 254 8.58 6.12 7.99
CA LYS A 254 7.82 5.84 9.20
C LYS A 254 6.47 6.55 9.12
N PHE A 255 5.41 5.79 9.38
CA PHE A 255 4.04 6.30 9.45
C PHE A 255 3.55 6.21 10.89
N SER A 256 2.69 7.15 11.26
CA SER A 256 2.18 7.32 12.62
C SER A 256 0.65 7.37 12.63
N SER A 257 0.07 6.92 13.74
CA SER A 257 -1.35 7.13 14.04
C SER A 257 -1.66 8.56 14.47
N ASN A 258 -0.65 9.30 14.96
CA ASN A 258 -0.81 10.68 15.38
C ASN A 258 -0.91 11.62 14.17
N PRO A 259 -1.63 12.75 14.30
CA PRO A 259 -1.60 13.79 13.29
C PRO A 259 -0.16 14.29 13.11
N PRO A 260 0.23 14.68 11.89
CA PRO A 260 1.50 15.37 11.70
C PRO A 260 1.53 16.65 12.54
N PRO A 261 2.71 17.11 12.99
CA PRO A 261 2.84 18.40 13.64
C PRO A 261 2.25 19.47 12.72
N ARG A 262 1.24 20.22 13.19
CA ARG A 262 0.70 21.34 12.42
C ARG A 262 1.85 22.30 12.10
N PRO A 263 2.14 22.61 10.83
CA PRO A 263 2.99 23.76 10.53
C PRO A 263 2.31 24.97 11.18
N ARG A 264 3.06 25.80 11.93
CA ARG A 264 2.52 27.09 12.39
C ARG A 264 1.98 27.82 11.16
N PRO A 265 0.72 28.28 11.14
CA PRO A 265 0.18 28.95 9.96
C PRO A 265 1.03 30.19 9.66
N LEU A 266 1.51 30.31 8.43
CA LEU A 266 2.03 31.58 7.91
C LEU A 266 0.90 32.48 7.36
N LEU A 267 -0.36 32.03 7.38
CA LEU A 267 -1.53 32.86 7.15
C LEU A 267 -2.69 32.37 8.04
N GLU A 268 -3.22 33.29 8.86
CA GLU A 268 -4.58 33.17 9.38
C GLU A 268 -5.56 33.29 8.21
N ALA A 269 -6.40 32.26 8.01
CA ALA A 269 -7.72 32.25 7.35
C ALA A 269 -7.91 30.98 6.50
N ALA A 270 -8.07 29.84 7.18
CA ALA A 270 -8.96 28.78 6.69
C ALA A 270 -9.76 28.33 7.90
N SER A 271 -11.09 28.32 7.79
CA SER A 271 -11.96 27.85 8.87
C SER A 271 -11.65 26.38 9.18
N SER A 272 -11.75 26.01 10.44
CA SER A 272 -11.42 24.66 10.94
C SER A 272 -12.15 23.53 10.21
N GLU A 273 -13.36 23.78 9.70
CA GLU A 273 -14.14 22.80 8.93
C GLU A 273 -13.60 22.54 7.52
N GLN A 274 -13.00 23.53 6.86
CA GLN A 274 -12.42 23.35 5.53
C GLN A 274 -11.10 22.57 5.58
N ALA A 275 -10.30 22.75 6.63
CA ALA A 275 -9.07 21.99 6.84
C ALA A 275 -9.34 20.51 7.16
N GLU A 276 -10.41 20.20 7.92
CA GLU A 276 -10.80 18.82 8.23
C GLU A 276 -11.31 18.07 6.99
N LEU A 277 -12.07 18.74 6.11
CA LEU A 277 -12.55 18.16 4.85
C LEU A 277 -11.43 17.96 3.82
N GLU A 278 -10.42 18.84 3.76
CA GLU A 278 -9.24 18.65 2.91
C GLU A 278 -8.32 17.52 3.41
N GLU A 279 -8.28 17.26 4.72
CA GLU A 279 -7.55 16.13 5.31
C GLU A 279 -8.23 14.77 5.07
N GLU A 280 -9.57 14.70 5.08
CA GLU A 280 -10.31 13.46 4.75
C GLU A 280 -10.36 13.18 3.24
N SER A 281 -10.41 14.21 2.39
CA SER A 281 -10.55 14.06 0.93
C SER A 281 -9.23 13.95 0.17
N GLY A 282 -8.09 13.97 0.88
CA GLY A 282 -6.77 13.81 0.27
C GLY A 282 -6.32 15.02 -0.55
N GLY A 283 -6.61 16.24 -0.09
CA GLY A 283 -6.03 17.49 -0.58
C GLY A 283 -6.12 17.79 -2.09
N PRO A 284 -5.66 18.97 -2.53
CA PRO A 284 -5.49 19.26 -3.95
C PRO A 284 -4.50 18.27 -4.58
N ARG A 285 -4.78 17.82 -5.81
CA ARG A 285 -3.89 16.95 -6.62
C ARG A 285 -2.42 17.33 -6.44
N GLY A 286 -1.66 16.48 -5.74
CA GLY A 286 -0.22 16.64 -5.54
C GLY A 286 0.22 17.05 -4.13
N SER A 287 -0.70 17.38 -3.21
CA SER A 287 -0.39 17.45 -1.79
C SER A 287 -0.59 16.08 -1.17
N GLY A 288 0.48 15.30 -1.04
CA GLY A 288 0.49 14.05 -0.29
C GLY A 288 0.21 14.33 1.19
N GLY A 289 -1.07 14.45 1.56
CA GLY A 289 -1.49 14.50 2.96
C GLY A 289 -0.81 13.37 3.73
N VAL A 290 -0.34 13.67 4.95
CA VAL A 290 0.38 12.68 5.75
C VAL A 290 -0.54 11.50 6.02
N ARG A 291 -0.26 10.39 5.33
CA ARG A 291 -1.07 9.18 5.42
C ARG A 291 -0.92 8.58 6.81
N ARG A 292 -1.97 8.68 7.62
CA ARG A 292 -2.01 8.08 8.97
C ARG A 292 -2.22 6.59 8.88
N ILE A 293 -1.65 5.84 9.83
CA ILE A 293 -2.01 4.43 10.00
C ILE A 293 -3.21 4.33 10.93
N PRO A 294 -4.13 3.38 10.71
CA PRO A 294 -5.23 3.15 11.66
C PRO A 294 -4.71 2.66 13.02
N ALA A 295 -5.48 2.88 14.07
CA ALA A 295 -5.11 2.48 15.42
C ALA A 295 -6.37 1.99 16.16
N ASN A 296 -7.13 1.13 15.50
CA ASN A 296 -8.39 0.60 15.99
C ASN A 296 -8.14 -0.66 16.83
N GLN A 297 -9.03 -0.94 17.77
CA GLN A 297 -9.09 -2.27 18.38
C GLN A 297 -9.45 -3.31 17.31
N GLY A 298 -8.81 -4.48 17.35
CA GLY A 298 -9.00 -5.55 16.39
C GLY A 298 -8.04 -5.47 15.21
N LEU A 299 -8.47 -6.00 14.06
CA LEU A 299 -7.66 -6.05 12.84
C LEU A 299 -7.58 -4.67 12.17
N ASN A 300 -6.38 -4.28 11.79
CA ASN A 300 -6.06 -3.05 11.08
C ASN A 300 -5.32 -3.39 9.78
N GLN A 301 -5.50 -2.54 8.76
CA GLN A 301 -4.86 -2.67 7.46
C GLN A 301 -4.19 -1.35 7.07
N PHE A 302 -2.97 -1.43 6.56
CA PHE A 302 -2.27 -0.29 5.97
C PHE A 302 -1.58 -0.71 4.68
N VAL A 303 -1.62 0.13 3.65
CA VAL A 303 -0.96 -0.17 2.36
C VAL A 303 0.20 0.79 2.17
N TRP A 304 1.44 0.31 2.23
CA TRP A 304 2.60 1.13 1.85
C TRP A 304 2.71 1.17 0.32
N ASP A 305 2.72 2.37 -0.24
CA ASP A 305 2.79 2.59 -1.69
C ASP A 305 4.19 2.31 -2.29
N LEU A 306 5.06 1.65 -1.53
CA LEU A 306 6.40 1.20 -1.91
C LEU A 306 7.35 2.35 -2.25
N ARG A 307 7.08 3.57 -1.77
CA ARG A 307 7.89 4.75 -2.10
C ARG A 307 8.75 5.21 -0.94
N TYR A 308 9.95 5.66 -1.32
CA TYR A 308 10.82 6.47 -0.48
C TYR A 308 10.16 7.82 -0.14
N PRO A 309 10.67 8.56 0.86
CA PRO A 309 10.12 9.86 1.21
C PRO A 309 10.16 10.83 0.03
N ASP A 310 9.15 11.69 -0.03
CA ASP A 310 9.06 12.76 -1.02
C ASP A 310 10.23 13.73 -0.88
N ALA A 311 10.54 14.45 -1.95
CA ALA A 311 11.43 15.60 -1.89
C ALA A 311 10.81 16.72 -1.06
N THR A 312 11.65 17.57 -0.47
CA THR A 312 11.18 18.75 0.28
C THR A 312 10.25 19.60 -0.58
N SER A 313 9.07 19.94 -0.06
CA SER A 313 8.08 20.83 -0.69
C SER A 313 8.01 22.17 0.06
N PHE A 314 7.37 23.17 -0.53
CA PHE A 314 7.10 24.46 0.12
C PHE A 314 5.75 25.06 -0.30
N PRO A 315 5.16 25.96 0.52
CA PRO A 315 3.89 26.60 0.17
C PRO A 315 3.93 27.32 -1.18
N GLY A 316 2.95 27.02 -2.03
CA GLY A 316 2.85 27.59 -3.38
C GLY A 316 3.82 26.99 -4.41
N LEU A 317 4.41 25.80 -4.13
CA LEU A 317 5.18 25.05 -5.11
C LEU A 317 4.27 24.57 -6.24
N ILE A 318 4.60 24.95 -7.48
CA ILE A 318 3.91 24.51 -8.70
C ILE A 318 4.90 23.78 -9.61
N LEU A 319 4.57 22.53 -9.94
CA LEU A 319 5.31 21.66 -10.85
C LEU A 319 4.36 21.20 -11.97
N TRP A 320 4.84 21.18 -13.21
CA TRP A 320 4.03 20.83 -14.40
C TRP A 320 4.30 19.41 -14.90
N ALA A 321 5.59 19.08 -15.07
CA ALA A 321 6.02 17.82 -15.67
C ALA A 321 6.48 16.77 -14.63
N GLY A 322 6.22 17.02 -13.35
CA GLY A 322 6.60 16.10 -12.29
C GLY A 322 6.01 16.48 -10.94
N SER A 323 6.45 15.78 -9.91
CA SER A 323 6.02 16.02 -8.53
C SER A 323 7.21 15.87 -7.58
N VAL A 324 6.98 16.18 -6.31
CA VAL A 324 7.95 15.87 -5.25
C VAL A 324 7.91 14.39 -4.83
N ARG A 325 7.05 13.57 -5.44
CA ARG A 325 6.81 12.19 -5.00
C ARG A 325 8.09 11.35 -5.03
N GLY A 326 8.38 10.69 -3.92
CA GLY A 326 9.59 9.88 -3.77
C GLY A 326 9.64 8.66 -4.71
N PRO A 327 10.83 8.14 -5.01
CA PRO A 327 10.98 7.03 -5.94
C PRO A 327 10.41 5.71 -5.41
N LEU A 328 9.97 4.85 -6.34
CA LEU A 328 9.58 3.47 -6.03
C LEU A 328 10.78 2.63 -5.59
N ALA A 329 10.56 1.81 -4.57
CA ALA A 329 11.49 0.81 -4.10
C ALA A 329 11.84 -0.21 -5.18
N ALA A 330 13.09 -0.69 -5.17
CA ALA A 330 13.54 -1.76 -6.06
C ALA A 330 13.06 -3.13 -5.54
N PRO A 331 12.80 -4.13 -6.42
CA PRO A 331 12.53 -5.48 -5.96
C PRO A 331 13.60 -6.00 -5.00
N GLY A 332 13.18 -6.66 -3.94
CA GLY A 332 14.06 -7.08 -2.83
C GLY A 332 13.27 -7.47 -1.59
N THR A 333 13.97 -7.84 -0.53
CA THR A 333 13.37 -8.17 0.77
C THR A 333 13.40 -6.95 1.68
N TYR A 334 12.22 -6.50 2.10
CA TYR A 334 12.04 -5.34 2.99
C TYR A 334 11.58 -5.81 4.36
N GLU A 335 11.69 -4.94 5.35
CA GLU A 335 11.13 -5.17 6.68
C GLU A 335 10.06 -4.13 7.01
N VAL A 336 9.04 -4.55 7.76
CA VAL A 336 8.08 -3.66 8.39
C VAL A 336 8.14 -3.88 9.90
N LYS A 337 8.26 -2.78 10.63
CA LYS A 337 8.33 -2.75 12.09
C LYS A 337 7.10 -2.06 12.66
N LEU A 338 6.26 -2.81 13.36
CA LEU A 338 5.14 -2.29 14.14
C LEU A 338 5.62 -1.93 15.54
N THR A 339 5.28 -0.72 16.00
CA THR A 339 5.43 -0.31 17.40
C THR A 339 4.08 0.13 17.94
N ALA A 340 3.63 -0.49 19.03
CA ALA A 340 2.40 -0.12 19.74
C ALA A 340 2.56 -0.39 21.24
N ASN A 341 2.10 0.51 22.10
CA ASN A 341 2.15 0.37 23.57
C ASN A 341 3.53 -0.04 24.12
N GLY A 342 4.61 0.48 23.54
CA GLY A 342 5.99 0.17 23.93
C GLY A 342 6.53 -1.19 23.47
N LYS A 343 5.71 -2.01 22.79
CA LYS A 343 6.12 -3.28 22.18
C LYS A 343 6.50 -3.06 20.72
N VAL A 344 7.40 -3.92 20.22
CA VAL A 344 7.88 -3.90 18.84
C VAL A 344 7.79 -5.31 18.25
N GLN A 345 7.26 -5.41 17.04
CA GLN A 345 7.30 -6.62 16.21
C GLN A 345 7.79 -6.24 14.81
N THR A 346 8.57 -7.12 14.20
CA THR A 346 9.11 -6.93 12.85
C THR A 346 8.75 -8.14 12.00
N GLN A 347 8.35 -7.90 10.77
CA GLN A 347 8.18 -8.93 9.75
C GLN A 347 8.92 -8.54 8.47
N LYS A 348 9.38 -9.54 7.73
CA LYS A 348 9.97 -9.35 6.40
C LYS A 348 8.87 -9.39 5.36
N PHE A 349 9.10 -8.90 4.14
CA PHE A 349 8.26 -9.23 2.99
C PHE A 349 9.03 -9.04 1.70
N GLU A 350 8.61 -9.73 0.65
CA GLU A 350 9.24 -9.61 -0.67
C GLU A 350 8.51 -8.57 -1.52
N LEU A 351 9.26 -7.63 -2.08
CA LEU A 351 8.83 -6.84 -3.22
C LEU A 351 9.37 -7.52 -4.49
N ARG A 352 8.48 -8.09 -5.29
CA ARG A 352 8.81 -8.82 -6.53
C ARG A 352 8.75 -7.90 -7.74
N ALA A 353 9.60 -8.18 -8.72
CA ALA A 353 9.51 -7.57 -10.04
C ALA A 353 8.22 -8.05 -10.74
N ASP A 354 7.71 -7.25 -11.68
CA ASP A 354 6.66 -7.72 -12.59
C ASP A 354 7.19 -8.92 -13.40
N PRO A 355 6.59 -10.12 -13.29
CA PRO A 355 7.10 -11.33 -13.94
C PRO A 355 7.01 -11.28 -15.47
N ARG A 356 6.32 -10.28 -16.04
CA ARG A 356 6.22 -10.05 -17.49
C ARG A 356 7.44 -9.29 -18.03
N LEU A 357 8.19 -8.61 -17.16
CA LEU A 357 9.34 -7.79 -17.53
C LEU A 357 10.65 -8.58 -17.39
N LYS A 358 11.61 -8.28 -18.25
CA LYS A 358 12.96 -8.86 -18.23
C LYS A 358 13.98 -7.81 -17.77
N VAL A 359 13.84 -7.36 -16.53
CA VAL A 359 14.69 -6.34 -15.92
C VAL A 359 15.48 -6.99 -14.80
N THR A 360 16.81 -6.79 -14.78
CA THR A 360 17.66 -7.43 -13.78
C THR A 360 17.65 -6.66 -12.45
N PRO A 361 17.98 -7.31 -11.32
CA PRO A 361 18.11 -6.62 -10.03
C PRO A 361 19.08 -5.42 -10.06
N GLU A 362 20.15 -5.50 -10.84
CA GLU A 362 21.14 -4.43 -11.00
C GLU A 362 20.56 -3.22 -11.73
N GLN A 363 19.71 -3.44 -12.73
CA GLN A 363 19.03 -2.37 -13.46
C GLN A 363 18.02 -1.65 -12.57
N TYR A 364 17.25 -2.40 -11.78
CA TYR A 364 16.36 -1.83 -10.77
C TYR A 364 17.12 -1.02 -9.72
N SER A 365 18.26 -1.53 -9.25
CA SER A 365 19.12 -0.86 -8.28
C SER A 365 19.72 0.43 -8.85
N ALA A 366 20.20 0.40 -10.10
CA ALA A 366 20.72 1.58 -10.79
C ALA A 366 19.64 2.66 -10.98
N GLN A 367 18.41 2.24 -11.31
CA GLN A 367 17.28 3.15 -11.42
C GLN A 367 16.93 3.82 -10.10
N LEU A 368 16.81 3.03 -9.03
CA LEU A 368 16.53 3.58 -7.69
C LEU A 368 17.64 4.52 -7.23
N ALA A 369 18.91 4.16 -7.46
CA ALA A 369 20.05 4.98 -7.08
C ALA A 369 20.01 6.37 -7.75
N LEU A 370 19.83 6.44 -9.07
CA LEU A 370 19.70 7.72 -9.76
C LEU A 370 18.44 8.48 -9.33
N ALA A 371 17.31 7.79 -9.15
CA ALA A 371 16.06 8.42 -8.74
C ALA A 371 16.17 9.06 -7.34
N LEU A 372 16.86 8.40 -6.40
CA LEU A 372 17.17 8.96 -5.08
C LEU A 372 18.08 10.18 -5.18
N GLN A 373 19.13 10.14 -6.01
CA GLN A 373 20.00 11.29 -6.25
C GLN A 373 19.22 12.50 -6.79
N VAL A 374 18.33 12.29 -7.76
CA VAL A 374 17.45 13.34 -8.31
C VAL A 374 16.50 13.88 -7.24
N ARG A 375 15.89 13.01 -6.43
CA ARG A 375 15.01 13.39 -5.31
C ARG A 375 15.74 14.23 -4.25
N ASP A 376 16.96 13.83 -3.88
CA ASP A 376 17.78 14.53 -2.89
C ASP A 376 18.22 15.89 -3.44
N LYS A 377 18.62 15.97 -4.71
CA LYS A 377 18.96 17.24 -5.37
C LYS A 377 17.75 18.18 -5.49
N LEU A 378 16.55 17.64 -5.75
CA LEU A 378 15.31 18.40 -5.75
C LEU A 378 15.00 18.96 -4.35
N SER A 379 15.21 18.16 -3.30
CA SER A 379 15.06 18.60 -1.90
C SER A 379 16.01 19.75 -1.57
N GLN A 380 17.30 19.59 -1.87
CA GLN A 380 18.30 20.65 -1.70
C GLN A 380 17.91 21.93 -2.45
N THR A 381 17.37 21.80 -3.66
CA THR A 381 16.93 22.94 -4.47
C THR A 381 15.76 23.67 -3.81
N ASN A 382 14.77 22.93 -3.33
CA ASN A 382 13.60 23.49 -2.69
C ASN A 382 13.93 24.07 -1.30
N GLU A 383 14.86 23.47 -0.56
CA GLU A 383 15.39 24.01 0.70
C GLU A 383 16.13 25.34 0.51
N ALA A 384 16.91 25.46 -0.56
CA ALA A 384 17.55 26.74 -0.93
C ALA A 384 16.50 27.83 -1.19
N VAL A 385 15.39 27.51 -1.86
CA VAL A 385 14.27 28.45 -2.07
C VAL A 385 13.61 28.83 -0.73
N ILE A 386 13.38 27.87 0.17
CA ILE A 386 12.84 28.13 1.51
C ILE A 386 13.77 29.09 2.27
N GLN A 387 15.07 28.84 2.27
CA GLN A 387 16.06 29.69 2.93
C GLN A 387 16.08 31.11 2.35
N ILE A 388 16.03 31.25 1.02
CA ILE A 388 15.94 32.56 0.36
C ILE A 388 14.71 33.32 0.84
N ARG A 389 13.54 32.67 0.84
CA ARG A 389 12.27 33.31 1.24
C ARG A 389 12.27 33.73 2.71
N ASP A 390 12.85 32.92 3.58
CA ASP A 390 12.99 33.27 5.00
C ASP A 390 13.85 34.52 5.19
N VAL A 391 15.03 34.59 4.56
CA VAL A 391 15.91 35.76 4.64
C VAL A 391 15.25 37.00 4.03
N ARG A 392 14.60 36.87 2.87
CA ARG A 392 13.89 37.98 2.22
C ARG A 392 12.76 38.51 3.07
N LYS A 393 12.00 37.64 3.75
CA LYS A 393 10.97 38.05 4.70
C LYS A 393 11.54 38.92 5.82
N GLN A 394 12.68 38.52 6.41
CA GLN A 394 13.34 39.31 7.45
C GLN A 394 13.83 40.67 6.91
N ILE A 395 14.35 40.71 5.67
CA ILE A 395 14.75 41.95 4.99
C ILE A 395 13.54 42.88 4.76
N ASP A 396 12.40 42.32 4.34
CA ASP A 396 11.19 43.08 4.07
C ASP A 396 10.59 43.65 5.37
N GLU A 397 10.61 42.88 6.46
CA GLU A 397 10.21 43.33 7.79
C GLU A 397 11.11 44.46 8.30
N LEU A 398 12.43 44.33 8.18
CA LEU A 398 13.38 45.40 8.52
C LEU A 398 13.10 46.67 7.71
N THR A 399 12.97 46.53 6.39
CA THR A 399 12.74 47.65 5.47
C THR A 399 11.42 48.36 5.77
N SER A 400 10.37 47.61 6.07
CA SER A 400 9.04 48.15 6.40
C SER A 400 9.05 48.91 7.73
N ARG A 401 9.77 48.40 8.74
CA ARG A 401 9.99 49.10 10.02
C ARG A 401 10.72 50.43 9.82
N LEU A 402 11.82 50.40 9.07
CA LEU A 402 12.63 51.59 8.80
C LEU A 402 11.84 52.69 8.07
N LYS A 403 11.00 52.32 7.10
CA LYS A 403 10.10 53.27 6.41
C LYS A 403 9.04 53.85 7.34
N SER A 404 8.48 53.03 8.23
CA SER A 404 7.42 53.45 9.16
C SER A 404 7.92 54.35 10.30
N ALA A 405 9.21 54.28 10.64
CA ALA A 405 9.83 55.09 11.68
C ALA A 405 10.22 56.51 11.22
N GLY A 406 10.05 56.82 9.93
CA GLY A 406 10.51 58.07 9.30
C GLY A 406 11.89 57.89 8.66
N GLU A 407 11.96 58.00 7.33
CA GLU A 407 13.19 57.78 6.58
C GLU A 407 14.26 58.84 6.88
N THR A 408 15.32 58.43 7.56
CA THR A 408 16.55 59.20 7.76
C THR A 408 17.57 58.88 6.66
N ALA A 409 18.60 59.72 6.51
CA ALA A 409 19.71 59.43 5.59
C ALA A 409 20.37 58.07 5.89
N LYS A 410 20.50 57.73 7.19
CA LYS A 410 21.01 56.43 7.65
C LYS A 410 20.10 55.28 7.21
N SER A 411 18.81 55.35 7.56
CA SER A 411 17.88 54.27 7.20
C SER A 411 17.78 54.06 5.68
N LYS A 412 17.92 55.11 4.86
CA LYS A 412 17.97 54.98 3.39
C LYS A 412 19.14 54.12 2.92
N THR A 413 20.35 54.34 3.45
CA THR A 413 21.53 53.54 3.09
C THR A 413 21.37 52.07 3.49
N VAL A 414 20.77 51.78 4.65
CA VAL A 414 20.46 50.40 5.06
C VAL A 414 19.41 49.76 4.14
N ILE A 415 18.35 50.50 3.79
CA ILE A 415 17.30 50.04 2.86
C ILE A 415 17.89 49.72 1.48
N GLU A 416 18.79 50.56 0.96
CA GLU A 416 19.46 50.32 -0.32
C GLU A 416 20.31 49.04 -0.30
N ARG A 417 21.10 48.83 0.77
CA ARG A 417 21.87 47.60 0.92
C ARG A 417 20.98 46.37 1.05
N ALA A 418 19.89 46.48 1.81
CA ALA A 418 18.91 45.42 2.02
C ALA A 418 18.20 45.07 0.70
N LYS A 419 17.84 46.07 -0.11
CA LYS A 419 17.30 45.88 -1.45
C LYS A 419 18.29 45.13 -2.35
N SER A 420 19.54 45.56 -2.41
CA SER A 420 20.58 44.88 -3.20
C SER A 420 20.74 43.42 -2.77
N LEU A 421 20.72 43.12 -1.46
CA LEU A 421 20.76 41.74 -0.96
C LEU A 421 19.52 40.94 -1.39
N SER A 422 18.32 41.55 -1.32
CA SER A 422 17.07 40.92 -1.76
C SER A 422 17.08 40.65 -3.27
N ASP A 423 17.65 41.55 -4.08
CA ASP A 423 17.78 41.39 -5.54
C ASP A 423 18.77 40.25 -5.89
N ASP A 424 19.88 40.14 -5.17
CA ASP A 424 20.83 39.02 -5.31
C ASP A 424 20.16 37.68 -4.98
N LEU A 425 19.40 37.62 -3.88
CA LEU A 425 18.63 36.43 -3.48
C LEU A 425 17.54 36.10 -4.50
N THR A 426 16.85 37.11 -5.04
CA THR A 426 15.81 36.94 -6.08
C THR A 426 16.40 36.33 -7.34
N THR A 427 17.59 36.78 -7.75
CA THR A 427 18.28 36.23 -8.93
C THR A 427 18.55 34.72 -8.77
N VAL A 428 18.95 34.28 -7.57
CA VAL A 428 19.15 32.86 -7.29
C VAL A 428 17.81 32.12 -7.25
N GLU A 429 16.80 32.66 -6.57
CA GLU A 429 15.46 32.05 -6.50
C GLU A 429 14.88 31.82 -7.89
N GLU A 430 14.96 32.82 -8.78
CA GLU A 430 14.44 32.74 -10.15
C GLU A 430 15.20 31.76 -11.05
N ALA A 431 16.45 31.42 -10.71
CA ALA A 431 17.18 30.34 -11.39
C ALA A 431 16.73 28.96 -10.91
N LEU A 432 16.43 28.82 -9.61
CA LEU A 432 16.03 27.56 -8.98
C LEU A 432 14.54 27.25 -9.20
N TYR A 433 13.66 28.23 -9.06
CA TYR A 433 12.20 28.12 -9.10
C TYR A 433 11.53 29.25 -9.91
N GLN A 434 10.41 28.95 -10.58
CA GLN A 434 9.64 29.95 -11.32
C GLN A 434 8.72 30.73 -10.36
N THR A 435 9.19 31.89 -9.90
CA THR A 435 8.49 32.74 -8.91
C THR A 435 7.19 33.37 -9.43
N LYS A 436 7.00 33.42 -10.74
CA LYS A 436 5.79 33.98 -11.38
C LYS A 436 4.58 33.04 -11.33
N ASN A 437 4.78 31.75 -11.02
CA ASN A 437 3.69 30.79 -10.97
C ASN A 437 2.75 31.09 -9.79
N ARG A 438 1.45 31.16 -10.10
CA ARG A 438 0.32 31.34 -9.17
C ARG A 438 -0.75 30.27 -9.36
N ALA A 439 -0.89 29.75 -10.58
CA ALA A 439 -1.81 28.68 -10.95
C ALA A 439 -1.08 27.52 -11.64
N SER A 440 -1.72 26.34 -11.67
CA SER A 440 -1.14 25.12 -12.24
C SER A 440 -0.78 25.23 -13.73
N GLU A 441 -1.46 26.10 -14.49
CA GLU A 441 -1.26 26.27 -15.94
C GLU A 441 -0.25 27.38 -16.30
N ASP A 442 0.22 28.17 -15.33
CA ASP A 442 1.22 29.21 -15.55
C ASP A 442 2.55 28.73 -16.17
N PRO A 443 3.00 27.47 -15.96
CA PRO A 443 4.14 26.92 -16.69
C PRO A 443 4.01 26.91 -18.21
N LEU A 444 2.82 27.12 -18.77
CA LEU A 444 2.61 27.35 -20.21
C LEU A 444 3.08 28.75 -20.64
N ASN A 445 2.98 29.73 -19.75
CA ASN A 445 3.35 31.12 -19.99
C ASN A 445 4.79 31.44 -19.54
N PHE A 446 5.28 30.75 -18.50
CA PHE A 446 6.59 31.00 -17.91
C PHE A 446 7.48 29.75 -17.96
N PRO A 447 8.70 29.84 -18.52
CA PRO A 447 9.59 28.69 -18.61
C PRO A 447 9.88 28.04 -17.25
N VAL A 448 9.88 26.72 -17.24
CA VAL A 448 10.23 25.93 -16.05
C VAL A 448 11.69 26.16 -15.64
N ARG A 449 11.95 26.12 -14.33
CA ARG A 449 13.28 26.31 -13.73
C ARG A 449 13.89 24.99 -13.26
N LEU A 450 15.09 25.04 -12.68
CA LEU A 450 15.91 23.87 -12.36
C LEU A 450 15.16 22.83 -11.51
N ASN A 451 14.36 23.26 -10.53
CA ASN A 451 13.62 22.33 -9.69
C ASN A 451 12.56 21.51 -10.46
N ASN A 452 11.83 22.16 -11.37
CA ASN A 452 10.80 21.50 -12.18
C ASN A 452 11.44 20.61 -13.26
N LYS A 453 12.60 20.99 -13.80
CA LYS A 453 13.39 20.10 -14.67
C LYS A 453 13.86 18.82 -13.95
N LEU A 454 14.28 18.92 -12.69
CA LEU A 454 14.59 17.73 -11.88
C LEU A 454 13.35 16.89 -11.59
N ALA A 455 12.23 17.50 -11.25
CA ALA A 455 10.97 16.79 -11.03
C ALA A 455 10.54 16.04 -12.30
N ALA A 456 10.69 16.66 -13.48
CA ALA A 456 10.43 16.03 -14.77
C ALA A 456 11.38 14.88 -15.08
N LEU A 457 12.67 15.04 -14.78
CA LEU A 457 13.65 13.97 -14.91
C LEU A 457 13.32 12.78 -14.01
N LEU A 458 12.89 13.02 -12.76
CA LEU A 458 12.48 11.96 -11.84
C LEU A 458 11.27 11.19 -12.37
N SER A 459 10.28 11.88 -12.96
CA SER A 459 9.14 11.25 -13.64
C SER A 459 9.61 10.38 -14.80
N ALA A 460 10.49 10.91 -15.67
CA ALA A 460 11.00 10.20 -16.84
C ALA A 460 11.85 8.97 -16.46
N ILE A 461 12.63 9.04 -15.38
CA ILE A 461 13.38 7.88 -14.86
C ILE A 461 12.43 6.78 -14.41
N GLN A 462 11.27 7.11 -13.83
CA GLN A 462 10.32 6.15 -13.26
C GLN A 462 9.16 5.75 -14.21
N GLU A 463 9.18 6.22 -15.46
CA GLU A 463 8.11 5.95 -16.43
C GLU A 463 8.05 4.46 -16.82
N ALA A 464 9.20 3.78 -16.81
CA ALA A 464 9.31 2.35 -17.05
C ALA A 464 10.29 1.72 -16.06
N ASP A 465 10.06 0.45 -15.72
CA ASP A 465 11.05 -0.36 -15.01
C ASP A 465 12.20 -0.70 -15.96
N ALA A 466 13.31 0.03 -15.85
CA ALA A 466 14.49 -0.14 -16.69
C ALA A 466 15.70 0.56 -16.06
N GLN A 467 16.91 0.21 -16.53
CA GLN A 467 18.12 0.96 -16.21
C GLN A 467 18.02 2.39 -16.76
N PRO A 468 18.51 3.40 -16.02
CA PRO A 468 18.60 4.76 -16.54
C PRO A 468 19.42 4.84 -17.82
N THR A 469 18.89 5.55 -18.80
CA THR A 469 19.58 5.82 -20.07
C THR A 469 20.80 6.73 -19.87
N ALA A 470 21.75 6.68 -20.81
CA ALA A 470 22.89 7.61 -20.81
C ALA A 470 22.42 9.09 -20.82
N SER A 471 21.36 9.40 -21.57
CA SER A 471 20.77 10.74 -21.63
C SER A 471 20.20 11.18 -20.29
N GLN A 472 19.48 10.32 -19.57
CA GLN A 472 18.97 10.65 -18.23
C GLN A 472 20.09 10.96 -17.24
N ASN A 473 21.18 10.18 -17.26
CA ASN A 473 22.37 10.46 -16.45
C ASN A 473 23.01 11.80 -16.84
N ALA A 474 23.22 12.06 -18.13
CA ALA A 474 23.80 13.32 -18.60
C ALA A 474 22.95 14.54 -18.22
N VAL A 475 21.62 14.44 -18.33
CA VAL A 475 20.69 15.50 -17.91
C VAL A 475 20.77 15.72 -16.40
N TYR A 476 20.87 14.65 -15.58
CA TYR A 476 21.07 14.81 -14.15
C TYR A 476 22.36 15.58 -13.85
N GLU A 477 23.49 15.19 -14.44
CA GLU A 477 24.78 15.84 -14.22
C GLU A 477 24.75 17.33 -14.60
N GLU A 478 24.13 17.67 -15.74
CA GLU A 478 23.96 19.07 -16.15
C GLU A 478 23.11 19.86 -15.14
N LEU A 479 21.95 19.33 -14.75
CA LEU A 479 21.05 20.00 -13.80
C LEU A 479 21.69 20.13 -12.42
N ALA A 480 22.32 19.07 -11.93
CA ALA A 480 23.00 19.05 -10.64
C ALA A 480 24.16 20.06 -10.61
N THR A 481 24.94 20.17 -11.69
CA THR A 481 26.01 21.16 -11.83
C THR A 481 25.46 22.58 -11.77
N ASN A 482 24.39 22.87 -12.52
CA ASN A 482 23.75 24.19 -12.54
C ASN A 482 23.16 24.56 -11.17
N ILE A 483 22.55 23.59 -10.47
CA ILE A 483 22.01 23.78 -9.13
C ILE A 483 23.13 24.01 -8.12
N ASN A 484 24.20 23.22 -8.17
CA ASN A 484 25.35 23.39 -7.29
C ASN A 484 25.94 24.81 -7.41
N ALA A 485 26.02 25.36 -8.63
CA ALA A 485 26.45 26.74 -8.85
C ALA A 485 25.52 27.76 -8.18
N GLN A 486 24.20 27.57 -8.26
CA GLN A 486 23.24 28.46 -7.60
C GLN A 486 23.24 28.32 -6.08
N VAL A 487 23.38 27.11 -5.54
CA VAL A 487 23.50 26.88 -4.09
C VAL A 487 24.81 27.47 -3.54
N ALA A 488 25.92 27.35 -4.29
CA ALA A 488 27.17 28.01 -3.93
C ALA A 488 27.05 29.54 -3.94
N ARG A 489 26.37 30.10 -4.95
CA ARG A 489 26.06 31.53 -5.02
C ARG A 489 25.17 31.98 -3.85
N LEU A 490 24.13 31.22 -3.52
CA LEU A 490 23.28 31.48 -2.36
C LEU A 490 24.11 31.55 -1.09
N LYS A 491 24.97 30.54 -0.88
CA LYS A 491 25.86 30.49 0.28
C LYS A 491 26.76 31.72 0.35
N GLN A 492 27.37 32.13 -0.76
CA GLN A 492 28.19 33.33 -0.82
C GLN A 492 27.38 34.60 -0.48
N VAL A 493 26.19 34.75 -1.06
CA VAL A 493 25.30 35.90 -0.82
C VAL A 493 24.88 35.96 0.64
N ILE A 494 24.55 34.83 1.27
CA ILE A 494 24.17 34.77 2.68
C ILE A 494 25.38 35.04 3.59
N ASP A 495 26.49 34.32 3.40
CA ASP A 495 27.66 34.39 4.28
C ASP A 495 28.36 35.76 4.26
N SER A 496 28.25 36.49 3.16
CA SER A 496 28.84 37.84 3.05
C SER A 496 27.79 38.95 3.22
N GLY A 497 26.63 38.79 2.60
CA GLY A 497 25.61 39.84 2.52
C GLY A 497 24.85 40.04 3.83
N VAL A 498 24.46 38.96 4.50
CA VAL A 498 23.72 39.06 5.77
C VAL A 498 24.60 39.65 6.87
N PRO A 499 25.86 39.20 7.11
CA PRO A 499 26.73 39.85 8.09
C PRO A 499 27.05 41.31 7.76
N ALA A 500 27.24 41.66 6.48
CA ALA A 500 27.48 43.04 6.07
C ALA A 500 26.26 43.93 6.35
N LEU A 501 25.04 43.48 6.04
CA LEU A 501 23.81 44.21 6.36
C LEU A 501 23.65 44.36 7.88
N ASN A 502 23.85 43.28 8.65
CA ASN A 502 23.78 43.32 10.11
C ASN A 502 24.84 44.25 10.73
N LYS A 503 26.04 44.34 10.14
CA LYS A 503 27.05 45.30 10.54
C LYS A 503 26.58 46.74 10.27
N MET A 504 26.01 47.02 9.09
CA MET A 504 25.48 48.36 8.78
C MET A 504 24.34 48.78 9.70
N VAL A 505 23.43 47.86 10.03
CA VAL A 505 22.34 48.13 11.00
C VAL A 505 22.93 48.55 12.35
N ARG A 506 23.97 47.86 12.83
CA ARG A 506 24.66 48.19 14.09
C ARG A 506 25.43 49.51 14.01
N ASP A 507 26.26 49.69 12.98
CA ASP A 507 27.12 50.87 12.82
C ASP A 507 26.31 52.17 12.66
N GLN A 508 25.10 52.06 12.10
CA GLN A 508 24.21 53.20 11.93
C GLN A 508 23.26 53.44 13.10
N ASP A 509 23.39 52.64 14.16
CA ASP A 509 22.60 52.72 15.39
C ASP A 509 21.09 52.59 15.12
N ILE A 510 20.74 51.68 14.20
CA ILE A 510 19.35 51.36 13.88
C ILE A 510 18.77 50.57 15.06
N PRO A 511 17.68 51.04 15.70
CA PRO A 511 17.10 50.36 16.84
C PRO A 511 16.52 49.01 16.42
N ALA A 512 16.73 47.98 17.24
CA ALA A 512 16.17 46.64 17.01
C ALA A 512 14.64 46.64 16.99
N ILE A 513 14.02 47.55 17.75
CA ILE A 513 12.57 47.79 17.80
C ILE A 513 12.33 49.28 17.59
N SER A 514 11.55 49.63 16.57
CA SER A 514 11.17 51.01 16.26
C SER A 514 9.75 51.31 16.74
N ILE A 515 9.54 52.46 17.37
CA ILE A 515 8.20 52.97 17.72
C ILE A 515 7.65 53.70 16.49
N LYS A 516 6.42 53.38 16.10
CA LYS A 516 5.75 54.04 14.97
C LYS A 516 5.47 55.50 15.34
N THR A 517 5.95 56.43 14.54
CA THR A 517 5.71 57.85 14.75
C THR A 517 4.27 58.18 14.33
N THR A 518 3.31 57.96 15.23
CA THR A 518 1.98 58.56 15.08
C THR A 518 2.12 60.06 15.29
N GLY A 519 1.65 60.85 14.33
CA GLY A 519 1.59 62.30 14.46
C GLY A 519 0.98 62.67 15.82
N THR A 520 1.64 63.63 16.49
CA THR A 520 1.29 64.29 17.75
C THR A 520 -0.04 63.89 18.40
N PHE A 521 0.04 63.39 19.65
CA PHE A 521 -1.09 63.23 20.57
C PHE A 521 -1.91 64.52 20.73
#